data_AF-A0A3C1S2Y8-F1
#
_entry.id   AF-A0A3C1S2Y8-F1
#
_cell.length_a   1.000
_cell.length_b   1.000
_cell.length_c   1.000
_cell.angle_alpha   90.00
_cell.angle_beta   90.00
_cell.angle_gamma   90.00
#
_symmetry.space_group_name_H-M   'P 1'
#
loop_
_entity.id
_entity.type
_entity.pdbx_description
1 polymer ?
#
loop_
_entity_poly.entity_id
_entity_poly.type
_entity_poly.pdbx_seq_one_letter_code
_entity_poly.pdbx_strand_id
1 'polypeptide(L)'
;TDIKLSNEVKTAGGLAIIGTERHDSRRVDRQLRGRAGRQGDVGSSQFYVALDDNLMRLFGSERIAKMMDRMGLKEGEVIQHSMISKSIERAQKKVEENNFGIRKRLLEYDDVMNSQREFIYKRRRHALDGKRLEIDVANMIYDTCDSIVKTNKSVKNYQNFEFELIRFSS
;
A
#
# COMPACT_ATOMS: atom_id res chain seq x y z
N THR A 1 -16.16 12.63 -14.17
CA THR A 1 -16.89 13.45 -15.15
C THR A 1 -16.16 13.40 -16.47
N ASP A 2 -16.91 13.19 -17.55
CA ASP A 2 -16.38 13.17 -18.91
C ASP A 2 -16.21 14.60 -19.45
N ILE A 3 -15.16 14.84 -20.25
CA ILE A 3 -14.89 16.15 -20.86
C ILE A 3 -15.30 16.02 -22.33
N LYS A 4 -16.44 16.62 -22.69
CA LYS A 4 -16.93 16.64 -24.07
C LYS A 4 -16.33 17.83 -24.82
N LEU A 5 -15.87 17.60 -26.05
CA LEU A 5 -15.29 18.63 -26.89
C LEU A 5 -16.32 19.15 -27.90
N SER A 6 -16.39 20.47 -28.08
CA SER A 6 -17.12 21.08 -29.20
C SER A 6 -16.35 20.89 -30.50
N ASN A 7 -17.03 21.03 -31.64
CA ASN A 7 -16.38 20.88 -32.95
C ASN A 7 -15.24 21.88 -33.16
N GLU A 8 -15.40 23.12 -32.68
CA GLU A 8 -14.35 24.16 -32.72
C GLU A 8 -13.08 23.74 -31.98
N VAL A 9 -13.24 23.13 -30.79
CA VAL A 9 -12.12 22.63 -30.00
C VAL A 9 -11.45 21.45 -30.68
N LYS A 10 -12.22 20.56 -31.33
CA LYS A 10 -11.66 19.45 -32.13
C LYS A 10 -10.84 19.98 -33.31
N THR A 11 -11.33 21.00 -34.02
CA THR A 11 -10.55 21.62 -35.12
C THR A 11 -9.29 22.33 -34.63
N ALA A 12 -9.28 22.82 -33.39
CA ALA A 12 -8.12 23.45 -32.75
C ALA A 12 -7.09 22.46 -32.18
N GLY A 13 -7.26 21.14 -32.38
CA GLY A 13 -6.34 20.11 -31.90
C GLY A 13 -6.79 19.39 -30.62
N GLY A 14 -7.96 19.72 -30.09
CA GLY A 14 -8.62 19.02 -29.00
C GLY A 14 -8.06 19.35 -27.61
N LEU A 15 -8.29 18.43 -26.66
CA LEU A 15 -7.85 18.63 -25.29
C LEU A 15 -6.35 18.41 -25.15
N ALA A 16 -5.63 19.44 -24.72
CA ALA A 16 -4.22 19.38 -24.36
C ALA A 16 -4.07 19.12 -22.84
N ILE A 17 -3.46 17.99 -22.51
CA ILE A 17 -3.14 17.62 -21.13
C ILE A 17 -1.70 18.01 -20.84
N ILE A 18 -1.49 18.81 -19.80
CA ILE A 18 -0.18 19.19 -19.31
C ILE A 18 0.02 18.60 -17.93
N GLY A 19 0.95 17.66 -17.81
CA GLY A 19 1.45 17.17 -16.54
C GLY A 19 2.62 18.03 -16.08
N THR A 20 2.50 18.62 -14.90
CA THR A 20 3.55 19.45 -14.29
C THR A 20 4.67 18.64 -13.65
N GLU A 21 4.39 17.37 -13.35
CA GLU A 21 5.33 16.42 -12.75
C GLU A 21 4.97 14.99 -13.17
N ARG A 22 5.78 14.04 -12.74
CA ARG A 22 5.48 12.60 -12.84
C ARG A 22 5.13 12.05 -11.48
N HIS A 23 4.00 11.37 -11.39
CA HIS A 23 3.64 10.68 -10.16
C HIS A 23 4.51 9.43 -9.98
N ASP A 24 4.73 9.01 -8.74
CA ASP A 24 5.35 7.72 -8.39
C ASP A 24 4.67 6.52 -9.05
N SER A 25 3.37 6.63 -9.37
CA SER A 25 2.60 5.58 -10.02
C SER A 25 2.28 5.98 -11.44
N ARG A 26 2.72 5.12 -12.37
CA ARG A 26 2.42 5.25 -13.79
C ARG A 26 0.93 5.19 -14.08
N ARG A 27 0.16 4.51 -13.22
CA ARG A 27 -1.29 4.42 -13.34
C ARG A 27 -1.95 5.79 -13.23
N VAL A 28 -1.50 6.65 -12.33
CA VAL A 28 -2.05 8.01 -12.14
C VAL A 28 -1.73 8.89 -13.36
N ASP A 29 -0.50 8.83 -13.86
CA ASP A 29 -0.11 9.52 -15.10
C ASP A 29 -0.97 9.07 -16.30
N ARG A 30 -1.23 7.77 -16.42
CA ARG A 30 -2.10 7.21 -17.48
C ARG A 30 -3.55 7.67 -17.33
N GLN A 31 -4.05 7.82 -16.10
CA GLN A 31 -5.38 8.37 -15.85
C GLN A 31 -5.48 9.82 -16.31
N LEU A 32 -4.45 10.63 -16.04
CA LEU A 32 -4.39 12.02 -16.51
C LEU A 32 -4.35 12.08 -18.04
N ARG A 33 -3.48 11.28 -18.67
CA ARG A 33 -3.40 11.18 -20.14
C ARG A 33 -4.73 10.74 -20.77
N GLY A 34 -5.40 9.76 -20.19
CA GLY A 34 -6.67 9.21 -20.69
C GLY A 34 -7.87 10.14 -20.56
N ARG A 35 -7.69 11.37 -20.06
CA ARG A 35 -8.71 12.42 -20.11
C ARG A 35 -8.83 13.05 -21.49
N ALA A 36 -7.75 13.07 -22.28
CA ALA A 36 -7.77 13.47 -23.69
C ALA A 36 -7.94 12.26 -24.61
N GLY A 37 -8.32 12.50 -25.86
CA GLY A 37 -8.41 11.47 -26.89
C GLY A 37 -9.55 10.47 -26.70
N ARG A 38 -10.63 10.86 -26.02
CA ARG A 38 -11.78 9.97 -25.78
C ARG A 38 -12.56 9.73 -27.06
N GLN A 39 -13.02 8.49 -27.27
CA GLN A 39 -13.80 8.10 -28.46
C GLN A 39 -13.14 8.46 -29.81
N GLY A 40 -11.80 8.49 -29.85
CA GLY A 40 -11.06 8.85 -31.07
C GLY A 40 -10.98 10.36 -31.33
N ASP A 41 -11.40 11.20 -30.39
CA ASP A 41 -11.18 12.65 -30.46
C ASP A 41 -9.68 12.97 -30.56
N VAL A 42 -9.35 14.08 -31.21
CA VAL A 42 -7.98 14.60 -31.19
C VAL A 42 -7.62 15.13 -29.80
N GLY A 43 -6.35 15.03 -29.44
CA GLY A 43 -5.84 15.53 -28.18
C GLY A 43 -4.36 15.24 -28.02
N SER A 44 -3.75 15.91 -27.05
CA SER A 44 -2.32 15.78 -26.77
C SER A 44 -2.07 15.62 -25.28
N SER A 45 -0.93 15.01 -24.93
CA SER A 45 -0.47 14.98 -23.55
C SER A 45 1.02 15.24 -23.51
N GLN A 46 1.43 16.28 -22.79
CA GLN A 46 2.83 16.60 -22.53
C GLN A 46 3.05 16.55 -21.02
N PHE A 47 4.19 16.04 -20.60
CA PHE A 47 4.59 16.05 -19.20
C PHE A 47 5.95 16.70 -19.08
N TYR A 48 6.07 17.57 -18.10
CA TYR A 48 7.30 18.24 -17.71
C TYR A 48 7.79 17.59 -16.42
N VAL A 49 9.11 17.45 -16.32
CA VAL A 49 9.78 16.84 -15.17
C VAL A 49 11.05 17.63 -14.95
N ALA A 50 11.29 18.01 -13.71
CA ALA A 50 12.52 18.66 -13.30
C ALA A 50 13.44 17.64 -12.60
N LEU A 51 14.75 17.86 -12.67
CA LEU A 51 15.73 16.96 -12.06
C LEU A 51 15.62 16.91 -10.52
N ASP A 52 15.10 17.98 -9.93
CA ASP A 52 14.89 18.15 -8.50
C ASP A 52 13.53 17.62 -8.02
N ASP A 53 12.70 17.07 -8.90
CA ASP A 53 11.43 16.42 -8.53
C ASP A 53 11.69 15.19 -7.64
N ASN A 54 10.74 14.89 -6.74
CA ASN A 54 10.85 13.79 -5.78
C ASN A 54 11.16 12.43 -6.45
N LEU A 55 10.50 12.14 -7.58
CA LEU A 55 10.73 10.91 -8.35
C LEU A 55 12.18 10.82 -8.87
N MET A 56 12.74 11.94 -9.32
CA MET A 56 14.10 12.02 -9.86
C MET A 56 15.16 11.98 -8.75
N ARG A 57 14.87 12.57 -7.58
CA ARG A 57 15.73 12.46 -6.39
C ARG A 57 15.90 11.01 -5.92
N LEU A 58 14.81 10.24 -5.94
CA LEU A 58 14.82 8.82 -5.55
C LEU A 58 15.60 7.95 -6.53
N PHE A 59 15.72 8.36 -7.80
CA PHE A 59 16.33 7.56 -8.86
C PHE A 59 17.43 8.31 -9.61
N GLY A 60 18.62 8.31 -9.01
CA GLY A 60 19.87 8.52 -9.73
C GLY A 60 19.96 9.87 -10.43
N SER A 61 19.42 10.92 -9.81
CA SER A 61 19.65 12.32 -10.19
C SER A 61 21.13 12.56 -10.53
N GLU A 62 22.05 11.97 -9.76
CA GLU A 62 23.49 12.12 -9.95
C GLU A 62 24.01 11.53 -11.27
N ARG A 63 23.48 10.38 -11.73
CA ARG A 63 23.95 9.75 -12.98
C ARG A 63 23.35 10.45 -14.21
N ILE A 64 22.11 10.91 -14.10
CA ILE A 64 21.42 11.65 -15.16
C ILE A 64 22.00 13.06 -15.25
N ALA A 65 22.23 13.74 -14.12
CA ALA A 65 22.89 15.04 -14.06
C ALA A 65 24.30 15.00 -14.64
N LYS A 66 25.14 14.04 -14.24
CA LYS A 66 26.50 13.87 -14.82
C LYS A 66 26.47 13.63 -16.34
N MET A 67 25.44 12.97 -16.86
CA MET A 67 25.28 12.76 -18.30
C MET A 67 24.86 14.07 -18.99
N MET A 68 23.98 14.85 -18.37
CA MET A 68 23.54 16.15 -18.88
C MET A 68 24.68 17.18 -18.89
N ASP A 69 25.48 17.24 -17.82
CA ASP A 69 26.68 18.08 -17.73
C ASP A 69 27.69 17.74 -18.84
N ARG A 70 27.88 16.43 -19.11
CA ARG A 70 28.79 15.97 -20.18
C ARG A 70 28.27 16.29 -21.59
N MET A 71 26.96 16.41 -21.76
CA MET A 71 26.34 16.80 -23.04
C MET A 71 26.37 18.32 -23.27
N GLY A 72 26.83 19.11 -22.28
CA GLY A 72 27.00 20.56 -22.42
C GLY A 72 25.68 21.33 -22.53
N LEU A 73 24.59 20.76 -21.98
CA LEU A 73 23.26 21.34 -22.03
C LEU A 73 23.19 22.56 -21.11
N LYS A 74 22.60 23.65 -21.61
CA LYS A 74 22.47 24.89 -20.84
C LYS A 74 21.27 24.83 -19.90
N GLU A 75 21.36 25.57 -18.80
CA GLU A 75 20.25 25.75 -17.88
C GLU A 75 19.04 26.33 -18.62
N GLY A 76 17.89 25.64 -18.55
CA GLY A 76 16.66 25.99 -19.27
C GLY A 76 16.44 25.25 -20.60
N GLU A 77 17.37 24.43 -21.08
CA GLU A 77 17.16 23.61 -22.28
C GLU A 77 16.27 22.39 -21.99
N VAL A 78 15.20 22.24 -22.77
CA VAL A 78 14.28 21.10 -22.65
C VAL A 78 14.89 19.88 -23.32
N ILE A 79 15.06 18.81 -22.55
CA ILE A 79 15.59 17.55 -23.08
C ILE A 79 14.44 16.61 -23.41
N GLN A 80 14.34 16.24 -24.69
CA GLN A 80 13.45 15.18 -25.14
C GLN A 80 14.28 14.04 -25.71
N HIS A 81 14.53 13.02 -24.89
CA HIS A 81 15.23 11.83 -25.34
C HIS A 81 14.57 10.55 -24.84
N SER A 82 14.42 9.57 -25.72
CA SER A 82 13.73 8.30 -25.43
C SER A 82 14.37 7.53 -24.27
N MET A 83 15.68 7.65 -24.08
CA MET A 83 16.40 7.03 -22.96
C MET A 83 16.01 7.62 -21.60
N ILE A 84 15.79 8.94 -21.52
CA ILE A 84 15.39 9.60 -20.26
C ILE A 84 13.97 9.17 -19.90
N SER A 85 13.05 9.18 -20.86
CA SER A 85 11.68 8.67 -20.67
C SER A 85 11.66 7.21 -20.20
N LYS A 86 12.51 6.34 -20.76
CA LYS A 86 12.64 4.94 -20.33
C LYS A 86 13.22 4.82 -18.91
N SER A 87 14.16 5.68 -18.53
CA SER A 87 14.71 5.70 -17.17
C SER A 87 13.66 6.10 -16.13
N ILE A 88 12.84 7.11 -16.43
CA ILE A 88 11.72 7.54 -15.58
C ILE A 88 10.70 6.39 -15.44
N GLU A 89 10.36 5.70 -16.52
CA GLU A 89 9.45 4.55 -16.47
C GLU A 89 9.99 3.41 -15.57
N ARG A 90 11.30 3.15 -15.61
CA ARG A 90 11.94 2.16 -14.73
C ARG A 90 11.91 2.59 -13.27
N ALA A 91 12.14 3.87 -12.99
CA ALA A 91 12.03 4.45 -11.65
C ALA A 91 10.63 4.26 -11.07
N GLN A 92 9.58 4.65 -11.82
CA GLN A 92 8.18 4.45 -11.42
C GLN A 92 7.88 2.97 -11.13
N LYS A 93 8.31 2.06 -12.03
CA LYS A 93 8.09 0.61 -11.82
C LYS A 93 8.74 0.12 -10.53
N LYS A 94 9.92 0.65 -10.17
CA LYS A 94 10.62 0.26 -8.95
C LYS A 94 9.92 0.79 -7.69
N VAL A 95 9.41 2.02 -7.72
CA VAL A 95 8.59 2.57 -6.62
C VAL A 95 7.31 1.76 -6.45
N GLU A 96 6.62 1.43 -7.54
CA GLU A 96 5.40 0.61 -7.50
C GLU A 96 5.66 -0.78 -6.91
N GLU A 97 6.78 -1.42 -7.28
CA GLU A 97 7.21 -2.71 -6.72
C GLU A 97 7.48 -2.60 -5.21
N ASN A 98 8.20 -1.57 -4.77
CA ASN A 98 8.46 -1.34 -3.35
C ASN A 98 7.14 -1.12 -2.56
N ASN A 99 6.27 -0.26 -3.07
CA ASN A 99 4.96 0.01 -2.48
C ASN A 99 4.06 -1.24 -2.48
N PHE A 100 4.18 -2.11 -3.49
CA PHE A 100 3.49 -3.40 -3.49
C PHE A 100 4.03 -4.32 -2.38
N GLY A 101 5.35 -4.41 -2.22
CA GLY A 101 5.98 -5.19 -1.15
C GLY A 101 5.62 -4.71 0.25
N ILE A 102 5.53 -3.38 0.46
CA ILE A 102 5.06 -2.80 1.72
C ILE A 102 3.60 -3.17 1.97
N ARG A 103 2.72 -2.98 0.98
CA ARG A 103 1.29 -3.34 1.10
C ARG A 103 1.08 -4.83 1.35
N LYS A 104 1.88 -5.70 0.73
CA LYS A 104 1.83 -7.14 0.98
C LYS A 104 2.16 -7.47 2.44
N ARG A 105 3.23 -6.89 2.98
CA ARG A 105 3.60 -7.08 4.39
C ARG A 105 2.52 -6.56 5.34
N LEU A 106 1.95 -5.39 5.06
CA LEU A 106 0.83 -4.87 5.85
C LEU A 106 -0.38 -5.82 5.83
N LEU A 107 -0.72 -6.37 4.67
CA LEU A 107 -1.79 -7.35 4.53
C LEU A 107 -1.51 -8.62 5.35
N GLU A 108 -0.28 -9.13 5.34
CA GLU A 108 0.11 -10.29 6.15
C GLU A 108 -0.07 -10.05 7.66
N TYR A 109 0.21 -8.84 8.17
CA TYR A 109 -0.09 -8.48 9.55
C TYR A 109 -1.59 -8.36 9.82
N ASP A 110 -2.33 -7.76 8.88
CA ASP A 110 -3.78 -7.63 8.98
C ASP A 110 -4.48 -9.00 8.96
N ASP A 111 -3.98 -9.97 8.21
CA ASP A 111 -4.54 -11.33 8.13
C ASP A 111 -4.50 -12.05 9.49
N VAL A 112 -3.44 -11.84 10.28
CA VAL A 112 -3.34 -12.37 11.65
C VAL A 112 -4.42 -11.73 12.54
N MET A 113 -4.55 -10.41 12.48
CA MET A 113 -5.56 -9.68 13.25
C MET A 113 -6.99 -10.04 12.81
N ASN A 114 -7.21 -10.27 11.51
CA ASN A 114 -8.50 -10.66 10.98
C ASN A 114 -8.88 -12.07 11.44
N SER A 115 -7.93 -13.02 11.43
CA SER A 115 -8.15 -14.38 11.93
C SER A 115 -8.56 -14.39 13.41
N GLN A 116 -7.89 -13.58 14.23
CA GLN A 116 -8.26 -13.40 15.64
C GLN A 116 -9.66 -12.77 15.77
N ARG A 117 -9.96 -11.73 14.98
CA ARG A 117 -11.27 -11.05 14.97
C ARG A 117 -12.39 -12.02 14.63
N GLU A 118 -12.21 -12.84 13.60
CA GLU A 118 -13.19 -13.85 13.18
C GLU A 118 -13.45 -14.87 14.29
N PHE A 119 -12.39 -15.37 14.94
CA PHE A 119 -12.52 -16.29 16.06
C PHE A 119 -13.31 -15.66 17.22
N ILE A 120 -12.95 -14.44 17.64
CA ILE A 120 -13.64 -13.73 18.72
C ILE A 120 -15.11 -13.45 18.36
N TYR A 121 -15.38 -13.01 17.13
CA TYR A 121 -16.75 -12.72 16.70
C TYR A 121 -17.60 -13.98 16.59
N LYS A 122 -17.01 -15.09 16.16
CA LYS A 122 -17.68 -16.40 16.20
C LYS A 122 -18.02 -16.80 17.64
N ARG A 123 -17.06 -16.69 18.57
CA ARG A 123 -17.26 -16.99 19.99
C ARG A 123 -18.33 -16.11 20.63
N ARG A 124 -18.29 -14.80 20.34
CA ARG A 124 -19.32 -13.83 20.76
C ARG A 124 -20.69 -14.18 20.21
N ARG A 125 -20.79 -14.55 18.94
CA ARG A 125 -22.06 -14.97 18.33
C ARG A 125 -22.63 -16.22 19.01
N HIS A 126 -21.80 -17.23 19.25
CA HIS A 126 -22.23 -18.42 20.00
C HIS A 126 -22.72 -18.08 21.42
N ALA A 127 -22.04 -17.17 22.10
CA ALA A 127 -22.46 -16.71 23.43
C ALA A 127 -23.83 -15.98 23.37
N LEU A 128 -24.07 -15.16 22.34
CA LEU A 128 -25.36 -14.48 22.14
C LEU A 128 -26.49 -15.45 21.73
N ASP A 129 -26.18 -16.49 20.96
CA ASP A 129 -27.15 -17.53 20.58
C ASP A 129 -27.59 -18.39 21.78
N GLY A 130 -26.82 -18.41 22.87
CA GLY A 130 -27.18 -18.99 24.17
C GLY A 130 -27.24 -20.53 24.22
N LYS A 131 -27.00 -21.24 23.11
CA LYS A 131 -27.05 -22.71 23.05
C LYS A 131 -25.83 -23.33 23.72
N ARG A 132 -26.04 -24.20 24.72
CA ARG A 132 -25.00 -24.99 25.42
C ARG A 132 -23.90 -24.15 26.09
N LEU A 133 -24.21 -22.93 26.51
CA LEU A 133 -23.24 -22.02 27.13
C LEU A 133 -22.57 -22.61 28.38
N GLU A 134 -23.31 -23.38 29.18
CA GLU A 134 -22.80 -24.06 30.38
C GLU A 134 -21.59 -24.96 30.06
N ILE A 135 -21.62 -25.65 28.92
CA ILE A 135 -20.55 -26.54 28.48
C ILE A 135 -19.33 -25.72 28.05
N ASP A 136 -19.54 -24.62 27.33
CA ASP A 136 -18.45 -23.73 26.94
C ASP A 136 -17.77 -23.10 28.16
N VAL A 137 -18.54 -22.72 29.19
CA VAL A 137 -18.00 -22.21 30.47
C VAL A 137 -17.26 -23.29 31.24
N ALA A 138 -17.82 -24.49 31.35
CA ALA A 138 -17.17 -25.62 32.01
C ALA A 138 -15.83 -25.97 31.33
N ASN A 139 -15.78 -25.96 29.99
CA ASN A 139 -14.56 -26.17 29.23
C ASN A 139 -13.54 -25.05 29.49
N MET A 140 -13.96 -23.78 29.53
CA MET A 140 -13.06 -22.67 29.86
C MET A 140 -12.44 -22.79 31.26
N ILE A 141 -13.23 -23.22 32.25
CA ILE A 141 -12.76 -23.47 33.62
C ILE A 141 -11.74 -24.61 33.61
N TYR A 142 -12.07 -25.74 32.95
CA TYR A 142 -11.18 -26.89 32.84
C TYR A 142 -9.85 -26.53 32.17
N ASP A 143 -9.89 -25.83 31.03
CA ASP A 143 -8.69 -25.40 30.29
C ASP A 143 -7.79 -24.48 31.13
N THR A 144 -8.40 -23.61 31.94
CA THR A 144 -7.68 -22.72 32.87
C THR A 144 -6.97 -23.51 33.96
N CYS A 145 -7.69 -24.43 34.62
CA CYS A 145 -7.12 -25.30 35.64
C CYS A 145 -5.98 -26.18 35.08
N ASP A 146 -6.18 -26.78 33.92
CA ASP A 146 -5.17 -27.61 33.25
C ASP A 146 -3.92 -26.79 32.86
N SER A 147 -4.10 -25.55 32.38
CA SER A 147 -3.00 -24.64 32.06
C SER A 147 -2.16 -24.25 33.29
N ILE A 148 -2.82 -23.93 34.41
CA ILE A 148 -2.16 -23.63 35.70
C ILE A 148 -1.35 -24.84 36.17
N VAL A 149 -1.94 -26.03 36.15
CA VAL A 149 -1.26 -27.27 36.56
C VAL A 149 -0.06 -27.56 35.66
N LYS A 150 -0.22 -27.50 34.33
CA LYS A 150 0.85 -27.80 33.37
C LYS A 150 2.03 -26.85 33.49
N THR A 151 1.75 -25.54 33.58
CA THR A 151 2.78 -24.50 33.71
C THR A 151 3.64 -24.74 34.95
N ASN A 152 3.00 -24.89 36.12
CA ASN A 152 3.72 -24.99 37.39
C ASN A 152 4.36 -26.37 37.62
N LYS A 153 3.71 -27.45 37.18
CA LYS A 153 4.25 -28.81 37.32
C LYS A 153 5.53 -29.01 36.51
N SER A 154 5.62 -28.40 35.33
CA SER A 154 6.80 -28.52 34.45
C SER A 154 8.08 -28.01 35.11
N VAL A 155 7.98 -26.90 35.86
CA VAL A 155 9.08 -26.25 36.58
C VAL A 155 9.14 -26.64 38.06
N LYS A 156 8.27 -27.53 38.52
CA LYS A 156 8.12 -27.94 39.94
C LYS A 156 7.96 -26.76 40.91
N ASN A 157 7.33 -25.67 40.46
CA ASN A 157 7.15 -24.47 41.27
C ASN A 157 5.83 -24.52 42.05
N TYR A 158 5.87 -25.12 43.24
CA TYR A 158 4.69 -25.29 44.10
C TYR A 158 4.18 -23.98 44.68
N GLN A 159 5.09 -23.06 45.03
CA GLN A 159 4.72 -21.76 45.60
C GLN A 159 3.94 -20.91 44.59
N ASN A 160 4.35 -20.90 43.32
CA ASN A 160 3.63 -20.17 42.28
C ASN A 160 2.27 -20.80 41.96
N PHE A 161 2.17 -22.13 42.02
CA PHE A 161 0.89 -22.82 41.87
C PHE A 161 -0.12 -22.40 42.94
N GLU A 162 0.30 -22.39 44.21
CA GLU A 162 -0.55 -21.95 45.33
C GLU A 162 -1.00 -20.49 45.16
N PHE A 163 -0.08 -19.61 44.76
CA PHE A 163 -0.39 -18.21 44.49
C PHE A 163 -1.40 -18.02 43.34
N GLU A 164 -1.24 -18.74 42.23
CA GLU A 164 -2.17 -18.68 41.10
C GLU A 164 -3.56 -19.21 41.48
N LEU A 165 -3.66 -20.29 42.27
CA LEU A 165 -4.94 -20.80 42.75
C LEU A 165 -5.67 -19.78 43.62
N ILE A 166 -4.97 -19.11 44.55
CA ILE A 166 -5.55 -18.06 45.38
C ILE A 166 -6.05 -16.91 44.50
N ARG A 167 -5.25 -16.48 43.52
CA ARG A 167 -5.59 -15.39 42.61
C ARG A 167 -6.86 -15.64 41.79
N PHE A 168 -7.07 -16.87 41.31
CA PHE A 168 -8.22 -17.21 40.46
C PHE A 168 -9.47 -17.65 41.24
N SER A 169 -9.34 -17.94 42.55
CA SER A 169 -10.46 -18.30 43.44
C SER A 169 -11.00 -17.14 44.28
N SER A 170 -10.26 -16.02 44.35
CA SER A 170 -10.67 -14.76 45.01
C SER A 170 -11.47 -13.87 44.06
#